data_AF-A0AAZ3PEN8-F1
#
_entry.id   AF-A0AAZ3PEN8-F1
#
_cell.length_a   1.000
_cell.length_b   1.000
_cell.length_c   1.000
_cell.angle_alpha   90.00
_cell.angle_beta   90.00
_cell.angle_gamma   90.00
#
_symmetry.space_group_name_H-M   'P 1'
#
loop_
_entity.id
_entity.type
_entity.pdbx_description
1 polymer ?
#
loop_
_entity_poly.entity_id
_entity_poly.type
_entity_poly.pdbx_seq_one_letter_code
_entity_poly.pdbx_strand_id
1 'polypeptide(L)'
;MTTLLRLLLGAGPLLSQLFLSPVHGSDNATLPLVMWHGMGDSCCNPLSMGSIKKMIEEAVPGIDVLSLMIGKTVIQDTENGFFMDVNEQVSMVCSQLAQDPKLKDGYNAMGFSQGGQFLRAVAQRCPSPPMKTLISVGGQQQGVYGLPRCPGESSHICDWIRKELNSGAYTDIVQKHLVQAQYWHDPLNDDLYKKHSLFLADINQERVVNETYKKNLQLLDKFVMVKFLQDSVVDPVDTEVNTGHIVTIS
;
A
#
# COMPACT_ATOMS: atom_id res chain seq x y z
N MET A 1 14.25 -18.24 6.85
CA MET A 1 14.85 -17.57 5.68
C MET A 1 13.89 -17.77 4.51
N THR A 2 12.83 -16.97 4.46
CA THR A 2 11.68 -17.14 3.57
C THR A 2 12.02 -16.65 2.16
N THR A 3 11.42 -17.31 1.18
CA THR A 3 11.66 -17.20 -0.27
C THR A 3 11.60 -15.76 -0.83
N LEU A 4 10.94 -14.85 -0.10
CA LEU A 4 10.87 -13.40 -0.37
C LEU A 4 12.26 -12.73 -0.46
N LEU A 5 13.20 -13.15 0.40
CA LEU A 5 14.54 -12.56 0.46
C LEU A 5 15.42 -13.03 -0.71
N ARG A 6 15.13 -14.21 -1.29
CA ARG A 6 15.88 -14.73 -2.45
C ARG A 6 15.45 -14.10 -3.78
N LEU A 7 14.22 -13.62 -3.92
CA LEU A 7 13.80 -12.94 -5.15
C LEU A 7 14.39 -11.52 -5.27
N LEU A 8 14.55 -10.80 -4.15
CA LEU A 8 15.27 -9.53 -4.12
C LEU A 8 16.78 -9.71 -4.37
N LEU A 9 17.36 -10.86 -3.99
CA LEU A 9 18.79 -11.16 -4.12
C LEU A 9 19.16 -12.03 -5.34
N GLY A 10 18.18 -12.58 -6.07
CA GLY A 10 18.40 -13.48 -7.21
C GLY A 10 18.56 -12.75 -8.55
N ALA A 11 18.12 -11.50 -8.62
CA ALA A 11 18.49 -10.59 -9.68
C ALA A 11 19.72 -9.82 -9.20
N GLY A 12 20.83 -9.98 -9.91
CA GLY A 12 22.11 -9.36 -9.57
C GLY A 12 22.09 -7.82 -9.52
N PRO A 13 23.27 -7.17 -9.52
CA PRO A 13 23.45 -5.74 -9.24
C PRO A 13 22.69 -4.74 -10.15
N LEU A 14 21.88 -5.21 -11.11
CA LEU A 14 20.98 -4.39 -11.93
C LEU A 14 19.69 -3.97 -11.21
N LEU A 15 19.13 -4.79 -10.31
CA LEU A 15 17.87 -4.41 -9.64
C LEU A 15 18.08 -3.34 -8.56
N SER A 16 19.22 -3.36 -7.87
CA SER A 16 19.61 -2.28 -6.96
C SER A 16 19.84 -0.95 -7.70
N GLN A 17 20.27 -0.97 -8.96
CA GLN A 17 20.48 0.25 -9.75
C GLN A 17 19.18 0.85 -10.32
N LEU A 18 18.19 0.03 -10.67
CA LEU A 18 16.93 0.50 -11.29
C LEU A 18 15.87 0.96 -10.29
N PHE A 19 15.87 0.42 -9.07
CA PHE A 19 14.84 0.70 -8.05
C PHE A 19 15.29 1.71 -6.98
N LEU A 20 16.60 1.89 -6.80
CA LEU A 20 17.19 2.74 -5.74
C LEU A 20 18.19 3.77 -6.27
N SER A 21 18.15 4.11 -7.57
CA SER A 21 18.86 5.30 -8.03
C SER A 21 18.42 6.49 -7.17
N PRO A 22 19.30 7.12 -6.38
CA PRO A 22 18.91 8.22 -5.52
C PRO A 22 18.36 9.33 -6.41
N VAL A 23 17.06 9.58 -6.32
CA VAL A 23 16.50 10.83 -6.84
C VAL A 23 17.00 11.89 -5.87
N HIS A 24 17.93 12.71 -6.34
CA HIS A 24 18.53 13.76 -5.51
C HIS A 24 17.54 14.92 -5.42
N GLY A 25 17.32 15.43 -4.21
CA GLY A 25 16.62 16.70 -4.00
C GLY A 25 17.41 17.88 -4.57
N SER A 26 16.85 19.10 -4.45
CA SER A 26 17.49 20.34 -4.93
C SER A 26 18.90 20.58 -4.38
N ASP A 27 19.26 19.92 -3.28
CA ASP A 27 20.48 20.13 -2.51
C ASP A 27 21.47 18.95 -2.58
N ASN A 28 21.37 18.05 -3.58
CA ASN A 28 22.14 16.80 -3.66
C ASN A 28 21.93 15.82 -2.49
N ALA A 29 20.90 16.02 -1.66
CA ALA A 29 20.54 15.11 -0.57
C ALA A 29 19.63 13.97 -1.07
N THR A 30 19.85 12.77 -0.52
CA THR A 30 19.00 11.59 -0.76
C THR A 30 17.60 11.85 -0.22
N LEU A 31 16.57 11.73 -1.08
CA LEU A 31 15.18 11.88 -0.62
C LEU A 31 14.82 10.81 0.43
N PRO A 32 14.09 11.17 1.50
CA PRO A 32 13.60 10.22 2.48
C PRO A 32 12.69 9.15 1.85
N LEU A 33 12.61 7.99 2.50
CA LEU A 33 11.70 6.90 2.15
C LEU A 33 10.63 6.72 3.22
N VAL A 34 9.37 6.73 2.81
CA VAL A 34 8.21 6.36 3.63
C VAL A 34 7.80 4.93 3.31
N MET A 35 7.70 4.07 4.31
CA MET A 35 7.25 2.68 4.17
C MET A 35 5.87 2.49 4.80
N TRP A 36 5.00 1.74 4.13
CA TRP A 36 3.73 1.27 4.69
C TRP A 36 3.63 -0.25 4.61
N HIS A 37 3.53 -0.90 5.76
CA HIS A 37 3.45 -2.36 5.87
C HIS A 37 2.12 -2.94 5.36
N GLY A 38 2.10 -4.26 5.22
CA GLY A 38 0.92 -5.03 4.81
C GLY A 38 0.05 -5.48 5.98
N MET A 39 -1.01 -6.22 5.64
CA MET A 39 -1.94 -6.83 6.60
C MET A 39 -1.21 -7.73 7.62
N GLY A 40 -1.50 -7.55 8.91
CA GLY A 40 -0.97 -8.39 9.98
C GLY A 40 0.52 -8.23 10.31
N ASP A 41 1.16 -7.20 9.77
CA ASP A 41 2.51 -6.79 10.14
C ASP A 41 2.48 -5.44 10.89
N SER A 42 3.64 -4.88 11.21
CA SER A 42 3.78 -3.56 11.84
C SER A 42 4.98 -2.80 11.28
N CYS A 43 5.07 -1.51 11.59
CA CYS A 43 6.17 -0.62 11.22
C CYS A 43 7.57 -1.19 11.49
N CYS A 44 7.68 -2.00 12.54
CA CYS A 44 8.93 -2.12 13.29
C CYS A 44 9.31 -3.56 13.62
N ASN A 45 8.60 -4.55 13.05
CA ASN A 45 8.94 -5.96 13.21
C ASN A 45 10.35 -6.26 12.67
N PRO A 46 11.31 -6.71 13.52
CA PRO A 46 12.69 -6.95 13.09
C PRO A 46 12.84 -8.01 12.00
N LEU A 47 11.87 -8.91 11.85
CA LEU A 47 11.89 -9.98 10.84
C LEU A 47 11.20 -9.59 9.52
N SER A 48 10.56 -8.42 9.48
CA SER A 48 9.84 -7.91 8.31
C SER A 48 10.26 -6.46 8.01
N MET A 49 9.42 -5.46 8.26
CA MET A 49 9.71 -4.06 7.93
C MET A 49 11.01 -3.53 8.53
N GLY A 50 11.37 -3.96 9.75
CA GLY A 50 12.64 -3.59 10.37
C GLY A 50 13.86 -4.13 9.59
N SER A 51 13.76 -5.35 9.05
CA SER A 51 14.82 -5.92 8.21
C SER A 51 14.94 -5.20 6.86
N ILE A 52 13.82 -4.81 6.27
CA ILE A 52 13.77 -4.06 5.01
C ILE A 52 14.36 -2.67 5.21
N LYS A 53 13.93 -1.96 6.26
CA LYS A 53 14.49 -0.64 6.62
C LYS A 53 16.00 -0.71 6.76
N LYS A 54 16.52 -1.67 7.53
CA LYS A 54 17.97 -1.86 7.72
C LYS A 54 18.69 -2.11 6.40
N MET A 55 18.15 -2.98 5.54
CA MET A 55 18.73 -3.27 4.22
C MET A 55 18.81 -2.01 3.34
N ILE A 56 17.78 -1.15 3.38
CA ILE A 56 17.74 0.09 2.61
C ILE A 56 18.77 1.09 3.14
N GLU A 57 18.86 1.26 4.46
CA GLU A 57 19.85 2.14 5.10
C GLU A 57 21.30 1.69 4.83
N GLU A 58 21.54 0.38 4.74
CA GLU A 58 22.84 -0.19 4.35
C GLU A 58 23.15 0.03 2.86
N ALA A 59 22.15 -0.08 1.99
CA ALA A 59 22.32 0.07 0.54
C ALA A 59 22.43 1.54 0.08
N VAL A 60 21.80 2.47 0.81
CA VAL A 60 21.75 3.89 0.48
C VAL A 60 22.22 4.71 1.69
N PRO A 61 23.53 4.95 1.85
CA PRO A 61 24.06 5.71 2.97
C PRO A 61 23.44 7.10 3.09
N GLY A 62 22.99 7.45 4.30
CA GLY A 62 22.41 8.77 4.62
C GLY A 62 20.93 8.94 4.27
N ILE A 63 20.24 7.88 3.83
CA ILE A 63 18.78 7.92 3.65
C ILE A 63 18.05 7.97 5.00
N ASP A 64 17.03 8.82 5.09
CA ASP A 64 16.07 8.80 6.19
C ASP A 64 14.90 7.87 5.85
N VAL A 65 14.65 6.84 6.66
CA VAL A 65 13.53 5.89 6.45
C VAL A 65 12.48 6.02 7.56
N LEU A 66 11.30 6.48 7.19
CA LEU A 66 10.09 6.51 8.03
C LEU A 66 9.22 5.28 7.73
N SER A 67 9.17 4.33 8.67
CA SER A 67 8.20 3.23 8.62
C SER A 67 6.94 3.65 9.39
N LEU A 68 5.82 3.78 8.69
CA LEU A 68 4.56 4.29 9.25
C LEU A 68 4.02 3.34 10.32
N MET A 69 3.56 3.91 11.44
CA MET A 69 2.85 3.22 12.52
C MET A 69 1.45 3.84 12.65
N ILE A 70 0.43 3.02 12.49
CA ILE A 70 -0.99 3.37 12.58
C ILE A 70 -1.47 3.04 13.99
N GLY A 71 -1.34 3.98 14.91
CA GLY A 71 -1.72 3.81 16.31
C GLY A 71 -0.60 4.23 17.26
N LYS A 72 -0.73 3.86 18.55
CA LYS A 72 0.24 4.23 19.58
C LYS A 72 1.23 3.12 19.93
N THR A 73 0.94 1.89 19.52
CA THR A 73 1.75 0.71 19.83
C THR A 73 1.82 -0.22 18.64
N VAL A 74 2.84 -1.08 18.60
CA VAL A 74 3.02 -2.13 17.57
C VAL A 74 1.81 -3.09 17.50
N ILE A 75 1.16 -3.35 18.63
CA ILE A 75 -0.04 -4.19 18.69
C ILE A 75 -1.20 -3.49 17.98
N GLN A 76 -1.46 -2.21 18.33
CA GLN A 76 -2.49 -1.42 17.66
C GLN A 76 -2.21 -1.27 16.16
N ASP A 77 -0.96 -1.08 15.78
CA ASP A 77 -0.52 -1.00 14.37
C ASP A 77 -0.90 -2.27 13.60
N THR A 78 -0.63 -3.44 14.19
CA THR A 78 -0.97 -4.74 13.62
C THR A 78 -2.49 -4.94 13.52
N GLU A 79 -3.23 -4.63 14.58
CA GLU A 79 -4.69 -4.77 14.63
C GLU A 79 -5.41 -3.80 13.68
N ASN A 80 -4.93 -2.56 13.58
CA ASN A 80 -5.47 -1.54 12.68
C ASN A 80 -5.27 -1.93 11.20
N GLY A 81 -4.27 -2.75 10.89
CA GLY A 81 -4.12 -3.40 9.58
C GLY A 81 -5.31 -4.29 9.17
N PHE A 82 -6.16 -4.69 10.12
CA PHE A 82 -7.40 -5.44 9.89
C PHE A 82 -8.66 -4.63 10.15
N PHE A 83 -8.69 -3.83 11.21
CA PHE A 83 -9.97 -3.37 11.78
C PHE A 83 -10.23 -1.86 11.76
N MET A 84 -9.28 -1.05 11.28
CA MET A 84 -9.45 0.40 11.23
C MET A 84 -9.85 0.87 9.83
N ASP A 85 -10.81 1.79 9.74
CA ASP A 85 -11.24 2.36 8.46
C ASP A 85 -10.05 2.94 7.67
N VAL A 86 -9.88 2.51 6.41
CA VAL A 86 -8.70 2.87 5.61
C VAL A 86 -8.68 4.37 5.30
N ASN A 87 -9.83 5.02 5.17
CA ASN A 87 -9.90 6.46 4.97
C ASN A 87 -9.37 7.22 6.20
N GLU A 88 -9.65 6.73 7.41
CA GLU A 88 -9.09 7.28 8.63
C GLU A 88 -7.57 7.05 8.70
N GLN A 89 -7.11 5.84 8.34
CA GLN A 89 -5.67 5.54 8.26
C GLN A 89 -4.94 6.50 7.30
N VAL A 90 -5.48 6.70 6.10
CA VAL A 90 -4.93 7.65 5.11
C VAL A 90 -4.91 9.07 5.66
N SER A 91 -5.97 9.52 6.33
CA SER A 91 -6.02 10.86 6.95
C SER A 91 -4.96 11.05 8.04
N MET A 92 -4.74 10.02 8.88
CA MET A 92 -3.69 10.04 9.89
C MET A 92 -2.30 10.10 9.26
N VAL A 93 -2.06 9.30 8.23
CA VAL A 93 -0.79 9.31 7.50
C VAL A 93 -0.54 10.65 6.83
N CYS A 94 -1.52 11.22 6.12
CA CYS A 94 -1.39 12.57 5.56
C CYS A 94 -1.01 13.60 6.63
N SER A 95 -1.61 13.51 7.82
CA SER A 95 -1.30 14.41 8.95
C SER A 95 0.11 14.19 9.49
N GLN A 96 0.55 12.93 9.60
CA GLN A 96 1.90 12.57 10.05
C GLN A 96 2.96 13.08 9.06
N LEU A 97 2.75 12.86 7.76
CA LEU A 97 3.68 13.29 6.71
C LEU A 97 3.79 14.81 6.62
N ALA A 98 2.68 15.54 6.79
CA ALA A 98 2.67 17.00 6.79
C ALA A 98 3.42 17.62 7.99
N GLN A 99 3.55 16.89 9.10
CA GLN A 99 4.24 17.36 10.31
C GLN A 99 5.73 17.03 10.33
N ASP A 100 6.22 16.15 9.44
CA ASP A 100 7.63 15.78 9.38
C ASP A 100 8.42 16.77 8.51
N PRO A 101 9.27 17.63 9.10
CA PRO A 101 10.03 18.63 8.36
C PRO A 101 11.03 18.01 7.38
N LYS A 102 11.42 16.74 7.55
CA LYS A 102 12.35 16.06 6.63
C LYS A 102 11.70 15.76 5.29
N LEU A 103 10.37 15.64 5.24
CA LEU A 103 9.63 15.28 4.04
C LEU A 103 9.20 16.49 3.21
N LYS A 104 9.39 17.72 3.72
CA LYS A 104 8.86 18.96 3.12
C LYS A 104 9.26 19.16 1.66
N ASP A 105 10.48 18.76 1.29
CA ASP A 105 11.04 18.92 -0.05
C ASP A 105 10.72 17.72 -0.98
N GLY A 106 10.01 16.73 -0.43
CA GLY A 106 9.53 15.54 -1.11
C GLY A 106 10.05 14.25 -0.49
N TYR A 107 9.44 13.13 -0.88
CA TYR A 107 9.80 11.80 -0.39
C TYR A 107 9.48 10.72 -1.42
N ASN A 108 10.18 9.59 -1.32
CA ASN A 108 9.78 8.35 -2.00
C ASN A 108 8.91 7.52 -1.06
N ALA A 109 8.04 6.70 -1.62
CA ALA A 109 7.13 5.84 -0.86
C ALA A 109 7.23 4.39 -1.33
N MET A 110 7.18 3.44 -0.39
CA MET A 110 7.19 2.01 -0.67
C MET A 110 6.13 1.29 0.16
N GLY A 111 5.12 0.75 -0.51
CA GLY A 111 4.01 0.04 0.12
C GLY A 111 4.10 -1.45 -0.11
N PHE A 112 3.86 -2.24 0.94
CA PHE A 112 3.89 -3.69 0.89
C PHE A 112 2.47 -4.26 0.99
N SER A 113 2.10 -5.14 0.06
CA SER A 113 0.75 -5.70 -0.01
C SER A 113 -0.28 -4.56 0.05
N GLN A 114 -1.25 -4.60 0.98
CA GLN A 114 -2.28 -3.56 1.08
C GLN A 114 -1.73 -2.11 1.24
N GLY A 115 -0.53 -1.96 1.80
CA GLY A 115 0.15 -0.66 1.92
C GLY A 115 0.44 0.00 0.56
N GLY A 116 0.49 -0.77 -0.53
CA GLY A 116 0.66 -0.27 -1.89
C GLY A 116 -0.51 0.61 -2.34
N GLN A 117 -1.74 0.11 -2.27
CA GLN A 117 -2.93 0.90 -2.61
C GLN A 117 -3.23 2.00 -1.56
N PHE A 118 -2.79 1.84 -0.31
CA PHE A 118 -2.94 2.88 0.70
C PHE A 118 -2.04 4.08 0.43
N LEU A 119 -0.77 3.85 0.07
CA LEU A 119 0.13 4.93 -0.36
C LEU A 119 -0.30 5.56 -1.68
N ARG A 120 -0.93 4.79 -2.59
CA ARG A 120 -1.58 5.39 -3.77
C ARG A 120 -2.70 6.35 -3.36
N ALA A 121 -3.52 5.98 -2.37
CA ALA A 121 -4.56 6.87 -1.85
C ALA A 121 -3.97 8.14 -1.21
N VAL A 122 -2.84 8.04 -0.49
CA VAL A 122 -2.09 9.21 0.01
C VAL A 122 -1.67 10.12 -1.15
N ALA A 123 -1.07 9.57 -2.19
CA ALA A 123 -0.66 10.34 -3.37
C ALA A 123 -1.85 11.06 -4.04
N GLN A 124 -3.00 10.40 -4.15
CA GLN A 124 -4.21 10.99 -4.73
C GLN A 124 -4.84 12.07 -3.83
N ARG A 125 -4.84 11.89 -2.50
CA ARG A 125 -5.63 12.71 -1.56
C ARG A 125 -4.85 13.85 -0.91
N CYS A 126 -3.56 13.69 -0.63
CA CYS A 126 -2.74 14.69 0.05
C CYS A 126 -1.39 14.91 -0.68
N PRO A 127 -1.36 15.79 -1.70
CA PRO A 127 -0.18 15.99 -2.56
C PRO A 127 0.95 16.79 -1.90
N SER A 128 0.82 17.14 -0.62
CA SER A 128 1.81 17.92 0.14
C SER A 128 2.05 17.27 1.50
N PRO A 129 3.30 16.89 1.85
CA PRO A 129 4.51 17.00 1.03
C PRO A 129 4.46 16.18 -0.26
N PRO A 130 5.25 16.52 -1.29
CA PRO A 130 5.16 15.87 -2.59
C PRO A 130 5.79 14.48 -2.59
N MET A 131 4.97 13.44 -2.79
CA MET A 131 5.47 12.11 -3.13
C MET A 131 6.10 12.14 -4.53
N LYS A 132 7.32 11.61 -4.67
CA LYS A 132 8.07 11.59 -5.93
C LYS A 132 7.95 10.26 -6.64
N THR A 133 8.37 9.19 -5.98
CA THR A 133 8.23 7.82 -6.47
C THR A 133 7.33 7.02 -5.56
N LEU A 134 6.38 6.28 -6.13
CA LEU A 134 5.62 5.25 -5.44
C LEU A 134 6.08 3.87 -5.90
N ILE A 135 6.51 3.02 -4.97
CA ILE A 135 6.85 1.62 -5.21
C ILE A 135 5.79 0.74 -4.53
N SER A 136 4.93 0.10 -5.31
CA SER A 136 3.94 -0.87 -4.84
C SER A 136 4.51 -2.28 -4.95
N VAL A 137 4.79 -2.92 -3.81
CA VAL A 137 5.31 -4.28 -3.74
C VAL A 137 4.17 -5.26 -3.48
N GLY A 138 3.64 -5.87 -4.54
CA GLY A 138 2.50 -6.80 -4.47
C GLY A 138 1.19 -6.15 -4.00
N GLY A 139 1.03 -4.84 -4.20
CA GLY A 139 -0.17 -4.10 -3.75
C GLY A 139 -1.36 -4.28 -4.68
N GLN A 140 -2.55 -4.46 -4.13
CA GLN A 140 -3.75 -4.87 -4.85
C GLN A 140 -4.51 -3.66 -5.40
N GLN A 141 -4.00 -3.12 -6.51
CA GLN A 141 -4.44 -1.83 -7.06
C GLN A 141 -5.89 -1.87 -7.60
N GLN A 142 -6.41 -3.05 -7.94
CA GLN A 142 -7.80 -3.30 -8.35
C GLN A 142 -8.60 -4.10 -7.30
N GLY A 143 -8.09 -4.21 -6.08
CA GLY A 143 -8.71 -4.99 -5.01
C GLY A 143 -8.52 -6.49 -5.18
N VAL A 144 -9.28 -7.26 -4.42
CA VAL A 144 -9.25 -8.73 -4.43
C VAL A 144 -10.68 -9.29 -4.47
N TYR A 145 -10.79 -10.50 -5.02
CA TYR A 145 -11.99 -11.33 -4.99
C TYR A 145 -11.69 -12.75 -4.50
N GLY A 146 -10.72 -12.85 -3.60
CA GLY A 146 -10.33 -14.10 -2.96
C GLY A 146 -9.28 -13.86 -1.90
N LEU A 147 -9.32 -14.64 -0.83
CA LEU A 147 -8.26 -14.70 0.18
C LEU A 147 -7.83 -16.15 0.40
N PRO A 148 -7.31 -16.86 -0.62
CA PRO A 148 -7.09 -18.31 -0.58
C PRO A 148 -6.10 -18.75 0.50
N ARG A 149 -5.12 -17.91 0.86
CA ARG A 149 -4.11 -18.20 1.89
C ARG A 149 -3.72 -16.93 2.64
N CYS A 150 -4.55 -16.49 3.58
CA CYS A 150 -4.13 -15.38 4.44
C CYS A 150 -2.88 -15.78 5.24
N PRO A 151 -1.89 -14.86 5.39
CA PRO A 151 -0.72 -15.10 6.23
C PRO A 151 -1.14 -15.50 7.65
N GLY A 152 -0.61 -16.63 8.14
CA GLY A 152 -1.06 -17.24 9.40
C GLY A 152 -2.23 -18.20 9.22
N GLU A 153 -2.15 -19.10 8.22
CA GLU A 153 -3.17 -20.06 7.73
C GLU A 153 -3.91 -20.90 8.78
N SER A 154 -3.53 -20.86 10.06
CA SER A 154 -4.23 -21.49 11.18
C SER A 154 -5.00 -20.51 12.08
N SER A 155 -5.20 -19.26 11.64
CA SER A 155 -5.77 -18.21 12.48
C SER A 155 -7.27 -18.03 12.26
N HIS A 156 -8.04 -18.18 13.35
CA HIS A 156 -9.49 -17.91 13.39
C HIS A 156 -9.89 -16.56 12.77
N ILE A 157 -8.99 -15.57 12.80
CA ILE A 157 -9.22 -14.24 12.21
C ILE A 157 -9.43 -14.31 10.69
N CYS A 158 -8.67 -15.16 10.00
CA CYS A 158 -8.68 -15.22 8.54
C CYS A 158 -9.93 -15.91 8.01
N ASP A 159 -10.37 -16.97 8.68
CA ASP A 159 -11.62 -17.66 8.35
C ASP A 159 -12.84 -16.76 8.64
N TRP A 160 -12.78 -15.99 9.73
CA TRP A 160 -13.81 -15.00 10.02
C TRP A 160 -13.89 -13.94 8.91
N ILE A 161 -12.75 -13.35 8.52
CA ILE A 161 -12.68 -12.37 7.42
C ILE A 161 -13.26 -12.94 6.12
N ARG A 162 -12.85 -14.15 5.71
CA ARG A 162 -13.39 -14.81 4.51
C ARG A 162 -14.90 -14.96 4.57
N LYS A 163 -15.44 -15.36 5.72
CA LYS A 163 -16.88 -15.54 5.90
C LYS A 163 -17.62 -14.21 5.77
N GLU A 164 -17.14 -13.17 6.46
CA GLU A 164 -17.75 -11.83 6.40
C GLU A 164 -17.72 -11.25 4.99
N LEU A 165 -16.61 -11.41 4.26
CA LEU A 165 -16.48 -10.95 2.88
C LEU A 165 -17.49 -11.64 1.95
N ASN A 166 -17.63 -12.96 2.08
CA ASN A 166 -18.56 -13.74 1.25
C ASN A 166 -20.04 -13.46 1.52
N SER A 167 -20.40 -13.10 2.76
CA SER A 167 -21.81 -12.91 3.14
C SER A 167 -22.26 -11.45 3.20
N GLY A 168 -21.33 -10.49 3.35
CA GLY A 168 -21.71 -9.13 3.73
C GLY A 168 -20.62 -8.07 3.57
N ALA A 169 -19.64 -8.26 2.68
CA ALA A 169 -18.55 -7.30 2.44
C ALA A 169 -19.05 -5.84 2.31
N TYR A 170 -20.18 -5.64 1.65
CA TYR A 170 -20.72 -4.31 1.31
C TYR A 170 -21.75 -3.76 2.29
N THR A 171 -21.89 -4.36 3.48
CA THR A 171 -22.70 -3.75 4.55
C THR A 171 -21.93 -2.61 5.23
N ASP A 172 -22.63 -1.57 5.68
CA ASP A 172 -22.00 -0.39 6.29
C ASP A 172 -21.10 -0.72 7.50
N ILE A 173 -21.49 -1.72 8.29
CA ILE A 173 -20.73 -2.14 9.48
C ILE A 173 -19.41 -2.79 9.05
N VAL A 174 -19.48 -3.75 8.12
CA VAL A 174 -18.29 -4.47 7.63
C VAL A 174 -17.37 -3.51 6.88
N GLN A 175 -17.91 -2.66 6.02
CA GLN A 175 -17.11 -1.64 5.33
C GLN A 175 -16.38 -0.71 6.31
N LYS A 176 -16.97 -0.31 7.45
CA LYS A 176 -16.30 0.61 8.40
C LYS A 176 -15.30 -0.05 9.35
N HIS A 177 -15.41 -1.36 9.60
CA HIS A 177 -14.63 -2.04 10.64
C HIS A 177 -13.74 -3.17 10.10
N LEU A 178 -13.75 -3.42 8.79
CA LEU A 178 -12.92 -4.43 8.17
C LEU A 178 -12.18 -3.85 6.96
N VAL A 179 -10.88 -3.69 7.11
CA VAL A 179 -9.96 -3.16 6.08
C VAL A 179 -10.09 -3.93 4.77
N GLN A 180 -10.12 -5.27 4.86
CA GLN A 180 -10.17 -6.15 3.69
C GLN A 180 -11.46 -5.96 2.88
N ALA A 181 -12.56 -5.59 3.53
CA ALA A 181 -13.83 -5.32 2.84
C ALA A 181 -13.77 -4.04 2.02
N GLN A 182 -12.99 -3.05 2.46
CA GLN A 182 -12.90 -1.76 1.78
C GLN A 182 -12.22 -1.84 0.40
N TYR A 183 -11.44 -2.91 0.16
CA TYR A 183 -10.86 -3.24 -1.14
C TYR A 183 -11.30 -4.61 -1.69
N TRP A 184 -12.39 -5.17 -1.16
CA TRP A 184 -13.08 -6.29 -1.78
C TRP A 184 -13.79 -5.82 -3.05
N HIS A 185 -13.48 -6.46 -4.17
CA HIS A 185 -14.01 -6.11 -5.48
C HIS A 185 -14.69 -7.35 -6.06
N ASP A 186 -16.01 -7.42 -5.95
CA ASP A 186 -16.82 -8.51 -6.49
C ASP A 186 -17.12 -8.27 -7.98
N PRO A 187 -16.45 -8.98 -8.91
CA PRO A 187 -16.69 -8.80 -10.34
C PRO A 187 -18.05 -9.38 -10.78
N LEU A 188 -18.70 -10.21 -9.95
CA LEU A 188 -20.01 -10.77 -10.26
C LEU A 188 -21.14 -9.79 -9.91
N ASN A 189 -20.86 -8.81 -9.05
CA ASN A 189 -21.81 -7.77 -8.66
C ASN A 189 -21.12 -6.39 -8.58
N ASP A 190 -20.55 -5.98 -9.70
CA ASP A 190 -19.80 -4.74 -9.85
C ASP A 190 -20.62 -3.49 -9.44
N ASP A 191 -21.91 -3.44 -9.76
CA ASP A 191 -22.79 -2.32 -9.33
C ASP A 191 -22.87 -2.18 -7.80
N LEU A 192 -22.91 -3.30 -7.06
CA LEU A 192 -22.91 -3.29 -5.60
C LEU A 192 -21.56 -2.81 -5.06
N TYR A 193 -20.46 -3.30 -5.64
CA TYR A 193 -19.11 -2.82 -5.33
C TYR A 193 -18.98 -1.30 -5.51
N LYS A 194 -19.33 -0.80 -6.70
CA LYS A 194 -19.26 0.63 -7.04
C LYS A 194 -20.10 1.48 -6.11
N LYS A 195 -21.27 0.98 -5.69
CA LYS A 195 -22.18 1.72 -4.81
C LYS A 195 -21.76 1.70 -3.34
N HIS A 196 -21.10 0.65 -2.85
CA HIS A 196 -20.90 0.46 -1.40
C HIS A 196 -19.44 0.43 -0.93
N SER A 197 -18.45 0.19 -1.78
CA SER A 197 -17.02 0.19 -1.38
C SER A 197 -16.56 1.58 -0.90
N LEU A 198 -16.27 1.74 0.39
CA LEU A 198 -15.94 3.03 0.99
C LEU A 198 -14.55 3.57 0.64
N PHE A 199 -13.69 2.74 0.04
CA PHE A 199 -12.30 3.09 -0.24
C PHE A 199 -11.94 2.84 -1.70
N LEU A 200 -11.92 1.58 -2.13
CA LEU A 200 -11.35 1.22 -3.42
C LEU A 200 -12.14 1.84 -4.59
N ALA A 201 -13.47 1.81 -4.53
CA ALA A 201 -14.29 2.44 -5.57
C ALA A 201 -14.12 3.97 -5.65
N ASP A 202 -13.75 4.63 -4.53
CA ASP A 202 -13.43 6.08 -4.53
C ASP A 202 -12.10 6.33 -5.23
N ILE A 203 -11.02 5.70 -4.77
CA ILE A 203 -9.68 5.94 -5.32
C ILE A 203 -9.51 5.40 -6.75
N ASN A 204 -10.41 4.54 -7.21
CA ASN A 204 -10.47 4.01 -8.57
C ASN A 204 -11.44 4.79 -9.48
N GLN A 205 -12.06 5.88 -9.00
CA GLN A 205 -12.92 6.76 -9.81
C GLN A 205 -14.20 6.07 -10.32
N GLU A 206 -14.67 5.02 -9.66
CA GLU A 206 -15.72 4.14 -10.18
C GLU A 206 -17.12 4.78 -10.20
N ARG A 207 -17.31 5.82 -9.37
CA ARG A 207 -18.60 6.53 -9.23
C ARG A 207 -18.57 7.86 -9.96
N VAL A 208 -17.51 8.63 -9.73
CA VAL A 208 -17.31 9.98 -10.23
C VAL A 208 -15.83 10.17 -10.47
N VAL A 209 -15.48 10.83 -11.58
CA VAL A 209 -14.11 11.22 -11.86
C VAL A 209 -13.73 12.41 -10.98
N ASN A 210 -12.86 12.16 -10.01
CA ASN A 210 -12.19 13.19 -9.21
C ASN A 210 -10.93 13.69 -9.93
N GLU A 211 -11.01 14.84 -10.58
CA GLU A 211 -9.89 15.44 -11.32
C GLU A 211 -8.68 15.76 -10.44
N THR A 212 -8.90 16.04 -9.14
CA THR A 212 -7.81 16.27 -8.19
C THR A 212 -6.99 15.00 -7.98
N TYR A 213 -7.65 13.84 -7.81
CA TYR A 213 -6.95 12.56 -7.65
C TYR A 213 -6.10 12.22 -8.86
N LYS A 214 -6.66 12.41 -10.07
CA LYS A 214 -5.95 12.21 -11.33
C LYS A 214 -4.73 13.12 -11.43
N LYS A 215 -4.92 14.42 -11.22
CA LYS A 215 -3.83 15.41 -11.26
C LYS A 215 -2.73 15.07 -10.26
N ASN A 216 -3.09 14.72 -9.03
CA ASN A 216 -2.12 14.44 -7.98
C ASN A 216 -1.33 13.16 -8.27
N LEU A 217 -1.96 12.11 -8.81
CA LEU A 217 -1.25 10.90 -9.20
C LEU A 217 -0.28 11.15 -10.37
N GLN A 218 -0.63 12.07 -11.28
CA GLN A 218 0.25 12.51 -12.37
C GLN A 218 1.45 13.36 -11.89
N LEU A 219 1.47 13.80 -10.62
CA LEU A 219 2.64 14.48 -10.04
C LEU A 219 3.75 13.51 -9.63
N LEU A 220 3.48 12.20 -9.58
CA LEU A 220 4.52 11.21 -9.36
C LEU A 220 5.48 11.20 -10.55
N ASP A 221 6.78 11.24 -10.26
CA ASP A 221 7.81 11.04 -11.27
C ASP A 221 7.78 9.59 -11.79
N LYS A 222 7.50 8.65 -10.88
CA LYS A 222 7.44 7.21 -11.16
C LYS A 222 6.40 6.52 -10.28
N PHE A 223 5.64 5.62 -10.91
CA PHE A 223 4.82 4.64 -10.21
C PHE A 223 5.29 3.23 -10.61
N VAL A 224 6.02 2.58 -9.69
CA VAL A 224 6.60 1.26 -9.88
C VAL A 224 5.70 0.21 -9.25
N MET A 225 5.34 -0.82 -10.01
CA MET A 225 4.52 -1.93 -9.54
C MET A 225 5.31 -3.24 -9.65
N VAL A 226 5.48 -3.94 -8.53
CA VAL A 226 6.18 -5.23 -8.47
C VAL A 226 5.13 -6.33 -8.33
N LYS A 227 5.12 -7.24 -9.30
CA LYS A 227 4.26 -8.43 -9.33
C LYS A 227 5.02 -9.68 -8.85
N PHE A 228 4.42 -10.48 -7.98
CA PHE A 228 4.91 -11.81 -7.63
C PHE A 228 4.25 -12.86 -8.53
N LEU A 229 5.01 -13.45 -9.45
CA LEU A 229 4.47 -14.40 -10.46
C LEU A 229 3.87 -15.67 -9.85
N GLN A 230 4.22 -16.00 -8.61
CA GLN A 230 3.76 -17.19 -7.88
C GLN A 230 3.06 -16.78 -6.57
N ASP A 231 2.39 -15.62 -6.56
CA ASP A 231 1.60 -15.20 -5.41
C ASP A 231 0.46 -16.20 -5.18
N SER A 232 0.26 -16.59 -3.91
CA SER A 232 -0.82 -17.50 -3.50
C SER A 232 -1.76 -16.86 -2.47
N VAL A 233 -1.58 -15.58 -2.18
CA VAL A 233 -2.33 -14.78 -1.21
C VAL A 233 -3.27 -13.83 -1.93
N VAL A 234 -2.78 -13.13 -2.94
CA VAL A 234 -3.53 -12.15 -3.74
C VAL A 234 -4.29 -12.87 -4.86
N ASP A 235 -5.60 -12.65 -4.92
CA ASP A 235 -6.47 -13.24 -5.93
C ASP A 235 -7.45 -12.18 -6.50
N PRO A 236 -7.36 -11.83 -7.80
CA PRO A 236 -6.40 -12.34 -8.80
C PRO A 236 -5.03 -11.65 -8.74
N VAL A 237 -3.93 -12.38 -9.01
CA VAL A 237 -2.54 -11.83 -8.99
C VAL A 237 -2.34 -10.63 -9.93
N ASP A 238 -3.13 -10.52 -11.01
CA ASP A 238 -3.03 -9.39 -11.95
C ASP A 238 -3.38 -8.03 -11.34
N THR A 239 -4.08 -8.00 -10.20
CA THR A 239 -4.37 -6.77 -9.44
C THR A 239 -3.10 -6.06 -8.97
N GLU A 240 -1.96 -6.75 -8.92
CA GLU A 240 -0.67 -6.18 -8.49
C GLU A 240 -0.09 -5.15 -9.46
N VAL A 241 -0.49 -5.21 -10.74
CA VAL A 241 0.00 -4.35 -11.83
C VAL A 241 -1.12 -3.68 -12.62
N ASN A 242 -2.38 -3.98 -12.30
CA ASN A 242 -3.53 -3.39 -12.95
C ASN A 242 -4.04 -2.20 -12.13
N THR A 243 -3.96 -0.99 -12.68
CA THR A 243 -4.51 0.22 -12.06
C THR A 243 -5.91 0.57 -12.57
N GLY A 244 -6.49 -0.26 -13.46
CA GLY A 244 -7.76 -0.01 -14.12
C GLY A 244 -7.75 1.30 -14.92
N HIS A 245 -8.80 2.10 -14.74
CA HIS A 245 -9.01 3.36 -15.46
C HIS A 245 -8.18 4.55 -14.95
N ILE A 246 -7.38 4.36 -13.90
CA ILE A 246 -6.69 5.45 -13.18
C ILE A 246 -5.49 6.00 -13.97
N VAL A 247 -4.76 5.13 -14.69
CA VAL A 247 -3.54 5.48 -15.43
C VAL A 247 -3.80 5.59 -16.94
N THR A 248 -4.95 5.14 -17.44
CA THR A 248 -5.28 5.13 -18.88
C THR A 248 -5.79 6.48 -19.42
N ILE A 249 -5.74 7.56 -18.64
CA ILE A 249 -6.02 8.90 -19.16
C ILE A 249 -4.70 9.58 -19.55
N SER A 250 -4.10 9.08 -20.63
CA SER A 250 -3.08 9.76 -21.44
C SER A 250 -3.67 10.02 -22.82
#